data_AF-A0A5Y8HRC8-F1
#
_entry.id   AF-A0A5Y8HRC8-F1
#
_cell.length_a   1.000
_cell.length_b   1.000
_cell.length_c   1.000
_cell.angle_alpha   90.00
_cell.angle_beta   90.00
_cell.angle_gamma   90.00
#
_symmetry.space_group_name_H-M   'P 1'
#
loop_
_entity.id
_entity.type
_entity.pdbx_description
1 polymer ?
#
loop_
_entity_poly.entity_id
_entity_poly.type
_entity_poly.pdbx_seq_one_letter_code
_entity_poly.pdbx_strand_id
1 'polypeptide(L)'
;MSMTKIRKNAFTKIQAILGTSVGVISRSSVSRIDDGHDDEYALSSAEEAIMWLKCHQDRAQVYIEHEGEHQVLRISGQYSFEPAYMAYFDKAYFERELNWFLDRMDASEPAPILPPNGNPHLYLVQ
;
A
#
# COMPACT_ATOMS: atom_id res chain seq x y z
N MET A 1 3.50 19.13 -1.55
CA MET A 1 3.19 18.01 -0.63
C MET A 1 3.92 18.26 0.68
N SER A 2 3.21 18.34 1.80
CA SER A 2 3.83 18.50 3.13
C SER A 2 3.47 17.30 4.01
N MET A 3 4.33 16.99 4.98
CA MET A 3 4.15 15.85 5.87
C MET A 3 4.34 16.24 7.33
N THR A 4 3.41 15.79 8.17
CA THR A 4 3.48 15.95 9.63
C THR A 4 3.68 14.60 10.29
N LYS A 5 4.86 14.38 10.89
CA LYS A 5 5.19 13.10 11.56
C LYS A 5 4.38 12.92 12.85
N ILE A 6 3.89 11.71 13.06
CA ILE A 6 3.24 11.25 14.30
C ILE A 6 4.15 10.22 14.96
N ARG A 7 4.26 10.27 16.29
CA ARG A 7 4.99 9.24 17.04
C ARG A 7 4.28 7.90 16.88
N LYS A 8 4.99 6.89 16.38
CA LYS A 8 4.49 5.53 16.10
C LYS A 8 3.91 4.79 17.31
N ASN A 9 4.26 5.19 18.54
CA ASN A 9 3.70 4.65 19.77
C ASN A 9 2.47 5.41 20.31
N ALA A 10 2.02 6.46 19.63
CA ALA A 10 0.82 7.23 20.01
C ALA A 10 -0.48 6.51 19.58
N PHE A 11 -0.62 5.22 19.94
CA PHE A 11 -1.68 4.34 19.43
C PHE A 11 -3.09 4.89 19.61
N THR A 12 -3.42 5.41 20.79
CA THR A 12 -4.75 5.98 21.06
C THR A 12 -5.07 7.13 20.12
N LYS A 13 -4.08 8.00 19.85
CA LYS A 13 -4.24 9.12 18.92
C LYS A 13 -4.40 8.63 17.48
N ILE A 14 -3.58 7.67 17.06
CA ILE A 14 -3.62 7.10 15.71
C ILE A 14 -4.96 6.38 15.49
N GLN A 15 -5.41 5.59 16.46
CA GLN A 15 -6.70 4.91 16.42
C GLN A 15 -7.88 5.89 16.38
N ALA A 16 -7.82 6.99 17.12
CA ALA A 16 -8.84 8.03 17.04
C ALA A 16 -8.90 8.69 15.66
N ILE A 17 -7.73 8.94 15.03
CA ILE A 17 -7.67 9.48 13.67
C ILE A 17 -8.20 8.44 12.66
N LEU A 18 -7.78 7.18 12.75
CA LEU A 18 -8.28 6.12 11.88
C LEU A 18 -9.81 5.95 11.98
N GLY A 19 -10.38 6.12 13.17
CA GLY A 19 -11.83 6.06 13.38
C GLY A 19 -12.63 7.16 12.67
N THR A 20 -11.98 8.22 12.18
CA THR A 20 -12.62 9.26 11.36
C THR A 20 -12.37 9.09 9.86
N SER A 21 -11.66 8.04 9.44
CA SER A 21 -11.40 7.79 8.03
C SER A 21 -12.64 7.27 7.31
N VAL A 22 -12.78 7.63 6.03
CA VAL A 22 -13.84 7.13 5.14
C VAL A 22 -13.48 5.78 4.53
N GLY A 23 -12.19 5.44 4.50
CA GLY A 23 -11.67 4.19 3.96
C GLY A 23 -10.15 4.10 4.13
N VAL A 24 -9.64 2.87 4.10
CA VAL A 24 -8.21 2.58 4.16
C VAL A 24 -7.82 1.75 2.96
N ILE A 25 -6.76 2.15 2.29
CA ILE A 25 -6.15 1.39 1.20
C ILE A 25 -4.82 0.88 1.71
N SER A 26 -4.59 -0.42 1.65
CA SER A 26 -3.29 -1.00 1.89
C SER A 26 -2.54 -1.20 0.59
N ARG A 27 -1.21 -1.18 0.70
CA ARG A 27 -0.29 -1.51 -0.36
C ARG A 27 0.74 -2.49 0.18
N SER A 28 0.93 -3.59 -0.54
CA SER A 28 2.05 -4.52 -0.37
C SER A 28 2.89 -4.52 -1.64
N SER A 29 4.15 -4.90 -1.52
CA SER A 29 5.02 -5.06 -2.67
C SER A 29 5.48 -6.51 -2.76
N VAL A 30 5.45 -7.08 -3.97
CA VAL A 30 5.92 -8.43 -4.26
C VAL A 30 7.17 -8.34 -5.13
N SER A 31 8.23 -9.04 -4.73
CA SER A 31 9.46 -9.08 -5.48
C SER A 31 9.30 -9.85 -6.79
N ARG A 32 9.87 -9.31 -7.86
CA ARG A 32 9.98 -9.94 -9.16
C ARG A 32 11.32 -10.67 -9.29
N ILE A 33 11.42 -11.52 -10.32
CA ILE A 33 12.63 -12.29 -10.64
C ILE A 33 13.79 -11.37 -11.06
N ASP A 34 13.51 -10.16 -11.54
CA ASP A 34 14.48 -9.16 -11.99
C ASP A 34 14.88 -8.15 -10.89
N ASP A 35 14.70 -8.50 -9.62
CA ASP A 35 14.85 -7.61 -8.45
C ASP A 35 13.93 -6.37 -8.47
N GLY A 36 12.98 -6.31 -9.42
CA GLY A 36 11.87 -5.36 -9.43
C GLY A 36 10.83 -5.66 -8.34
N HIS A 37 9.88 -4.74 -8.15
CA HIS A 37 8.77 -4.93 -7.23
C HIS A 37 7.47 -4.52 -7.92
N ASP A 38 6.45 -5.36 -7.80
CA ASP A 38 5.08 -5.03 -8.19
C ASP A 38 4.29 -4.66 -6.93
N ASP A 39 3.63 -3.50 -6.96
CA ASP A 39 2.79 -3.03 -5.87
C ASP A 39 1.36 -3.57 -6.04
N GLU A 40 0.87 -4.28 -5.03
CA GLU A 40 -0.51 -4.72 -4.92
C GLU A 40 -1.27 -3.79 -3.97
N TYR A 41 -2.50 -3.45 -4.33
CA TYR A 41 -3.35 -2.56 -3.54
C TYR A 41 -4.64 -3.27 -3.14
N ALA A 42 -5.09 -3.05 -1.90
CA ALA A 42 -6.31 -3.66 -1.42
C ALA A 42 -7.10 -2.71 -0.51
N LEU A 43 -8.41 -2.92 -0.45
CA LEU A 43 -9.22 -2.30 0.59
C LEU A 43 -8.87 -2.95 1.92
N SER A 44 -8.62 -2.13 2.94
CA SER A 44 -8.30 -2.59 4.28
C SER A 44 -9.11 -1.84 5.33
N SER A 45 -9.02 -2.31 6.56
CA SER A 45 -9.67 -1.72 7.72
C SER A 45 -8.71 -0.87 8.56
N ALA A 46 -9.30 0.02 9.36
CA ALA A 46 -8.57 0.75 10.40
C ALA A 46 -7.92 -0.22 11.41
N GLU A 47 -8.61 -1.31 11.73
CA GLU A 47 -8.16 -2.37 12.62
C GLU A 47 -6.88 -3.05 12.10
N GLU A 48 -6.85 -3.41 10.81
CA GLU A 48 -5.65 -4.00 10.19
C GLU A 48 -4.45 -3.04 10.24
N ALA A 49 -4.68 -1.76 9.91
CA ALA A 49 -3.62 -0.76 9.92
C ALA A 49 -3.01 -0.57 11.33
N ILE A 50 -3.85 -0.48 12.37
CA ILE A 50 -3.38 -0.32 13.75
C ILE A 50 -2.73 -1.60 14.30
N MET A 51 -3.24 -2.78 13.93
CA MET A 51 -2.62 -4.05 14.29
C MET A 51 -1.24 -4.19 13.66
N TRP A 52 -1.10 -3.87 12.37
CA TRP A 52 0.19 -3.91 11.69
C TRP A 52 1.20 -2.97 12.36
N LEU A 53 0.80 -1.74 12.70
CA LEU A 53 1.65 -0.78 13.41
C LEU A 53 2.12 -1.31 14.78
N LYS A 54 1.24 -1.99 15.53
CA LYS A 54 1.59 -2.59 16.82
C LYS A 54 2.64 -3.69 16.67
N CYS A 55 2.56 -4.49 15.61
CA CYS A 55 3.48 -5.59 15.36
C CYS A 55 4.86 -5.13 14.81
N HIS A 56 4.92 -3.99 14.13
CA HIS A 56 6.12 -3.54 13.40
C HIS A 56 6.67 -2.21 13.92
N GLN A 57 6.57 -1.95 15.23
CA GLN A 57 6.96 -0.67 15.81
C GLN A 57 8.40 -0.26 15.55
N ASP A 58 9.34 -1.20 15.46
CA ASP A 58 10.75 -0.92 15.22
C ASP A 58 10.98 -0.21 13.87
N ARG A 59 10.30 -0.67 12.83
CA ARG A 59 10.46 -0.19 11.44
C ARG A 59 9.36 0.76 10.97
N ALA A 60 8.23 0.82 11.65
CA ALA A 60 7.10 1.65 11.22
C ALA A 60 7.38 3.16 11.30
N GLN A 61 6.71 3.87 10.41
CA GLN A 61 6.61 5.32 10.33
C GLN A 61 5.13 5.71 10.23
N VAL A 62 4.77 6.83 10.86
CA VAL A 62 3.39 7.35 10.83
C VAL A 62 3.45 8.84 10.58
N TYR A 63 2.68 9.31 9.61
CA TYR A 63 2.62 10.73 9.26
C TYR A 63 1.32 11.07 8.54
N ILE A 64 0.94 12.35 8.61
CA ILE A 64 -0.16 12.91 7.81
C ILE A 64 0.45 13.57 6.58
N GLU A 65 0.13 13.06 5.40
CA GLU A 65 0.43 13.67 4.12
C GLU A 65 -0.66 14.68 3.76
N HIS A 66 -0.24 15.83 3.21
CA HIS A 66 -1.16 16.84 2.68
C HIS A 66 -0.94 16.96 1.16
N GLU A 67 -1.99 16.67 0.40
CA GLU A 67 -2.05 16.81 -1.05
C GLU A 67 -3.16 17.79 -1.42
N GLY A 68 -2.76 19.04 -1.71
CA GLY A 68 -3.72 20.13 -1.89
C GLY A 68 -4.51 20.36 -0.60
N GLU A 69 -5.83 20.23 -0.68
CA GLU A 69 -6.75 20.32 0.47
C GLU A 69 -7.00 18.97 1.16
N HIS A 70 -6.49 17.87 0.59
CA HIS A 70 -6.72 16.53 1.10
C HIS A 70 -5.64 16.11 2.11
N GLN A 71 -6.07 15.32 3.09
CA GLN A 71 -5.20 14.73 4.09
C GLN A 71 -5.28 13.22 4.02
N VAL A 72 -4.13 12.57 4.16
CA VAL A 72 -4.02 11.11 4.25
C VAL A 72 -3.16 10.76 5.46
N LEU A 73 -3.68 9.93 6.35
CA LEU A 73 -2.85 9.31 7.38
C LEU A 73 -2.16 8.12 6.75
N ARG A 74 -0.83 8.15 6.72
CA ARG A 74 -0.01 7.05 6.24
C ARG A 74 0.66 6.33 7.41
N ILE A 75 0.44 5.02 7.49
CA ILE A 75 1.12 4.08 8.39
C ILE A 75 1.93 3.15 7.49
N SER A 76 3.25 3.25 7.50
CA SER A 76 4.08 2.48 6.57
C SER A 76 5.33 1.94 7.24
N GLY A 77 5.96 1.01 6.55
CA GLY A 77 7.36 0.70 6.78
C GLY A 77 8.33 1.85 6.50
N GLN A 78 9.61 1.57 6.74
CA GLN A 78 10.73 2.49 6.48
C GLN A 78 11.10 2.56 5.01
N TYR A 79 10.90 1.46 4.28
CA TYR A 79 11.29 1.33 2.88
C TYR A 79 10.07 1.25 1.96
N SER A 80 10.28 1.63 0.70
CA SER A 80 9.21 1.69 -0.30
C SER A 80 8.67 0.33 -0.71
N PHE A 81 9.28 -0.80 -0.37
CA PHE A 81 8.72 -2.13 -0.62
C PHE A 81 7.95 -2.69 0.60
N GLU A 82 8.01 -2.01 1.74
CA GLU A 82 7.30 -2.46 2.93
C GLU A 82 5.81 -2.10 2.87
N PRO A 83 4.95 -2.84 3.59
CA PRO A 83 3.53 -2.53 3.65
C PRO A 83 3.25 -1.08 4.05
N ALA A 84 2.22 -0.51 3.43
CA ALA A 84 1.70 0.81 3.75
C ALA A 84 0.18 0.77 3.85
N TYR A 85 -0.38 1.52 4.78
CA TYR A 85 -1.81 1.74 4.97
C TYR A 85 -2.07 3.24 4.88
N MET A 86 -2.96 3.61 3.97
CA MET A 86 -3.32 4.99 3.65
C MET A 86 -4.79 5.18 4.02
N ALA A 87 -5.02 5.91 5.10
CA ALA A 87 -6.36 6.23 5.57
C ALA A 87 -6.77 7.62 5.08
N TYR A 88 -7.90 7.66 4.38
CA TYR A 88 -8.42 8.85 3.72
C TYR A 88 -9.54 9.47 4.55
N PHE A 89 -9.65 10.80 4.53
CA PHE A 89 -10.70 11.53 5.26
C PHE A 89 -11.72 12.22 4.34
N ASP A 90 -11.43 12.27 3.05
CA ASP A 90 -12.31 12.80 2.01
C ASP A 90 -12.82 11.65 1.14
N LYS A 91 -14.14 11.53 1.02
CA LYS A 91 -14.80 10.44 0.29
C LYS A 91 -14.54 10.49 -1.21
N ALA A 92 -14.60 11.67 -1.83
CA ALA A 92 -14.40 11.80 -3.27
C ALA A 92 -12.95 11.50 -3.65
N TYR A 93 -12.01 11.95 -2.82
CA TYR A 93 -10.60 11.63 -2.99
C TYR A 93 -10.32 10.14 -2.79
N PHE A 94 -10.89 9.52 -1.74
CA PHE A 94 -10.79 8.08 -1.54
C PHE A 94 -11.30 7.27 -2.73
N GLU A 95 -12.49 7.58 -3.24
CA GLU A 95 -13.09 6.88 -4.39
C GLU A 95 -12.23 7.05 -5.65
N ARG A 96 -11.66 8.24 -5.86
CA ARG A 96 -10.74 8.50 -6.97
C ARG A 96 -9.49 7.64 -6.89
N GLU A 97 -8.83 7.61 -5.73
CA GLU A 97 -7.62 6.82 -5.53
C GLU A 97 -7.91 5.33 -5.64
N LEU A 98 -9.02 4.85 -5.05
CA LEU A 98 -9.46 3.47 -5.16
C LEU A 98 -9.64 3.04 -6.62
N ASN A 99 -10.35 3.85 -7.42
CA ASN A 99 -10.54 3.56 -8.84
C ASN A 99 -9.21 3.54 -9.61
N TRP A 100 -8.31 4.49 -9.32
CA TRP A 100 -6.98 4.53 -9.93
C TRP A 100 -6.15 3.27 -9.62
N PHE A 101 -6.28 2.72 -8.41
CA PHE A 101 -5.61 1.47 -8.03
C PHE A 101 -6.24 0.26 -8.72
N LEU A 102 -7.58 0.18 -8.79
CA LEU A 102 -8.28 -0.89 -9.49
C LEU A 102 -7.89 -0.94 -10.98
N ASP A 103 -7.88 0.20 -11.66
CA ASP A 103 -7.46 0.31 -13.06
C ASP A 103 -6.03 -0.21 -13.30
N ARG A 104 -5.12 -0.01 -12.34
CA ARG A 104 -3.74 -0.46 -12.42
C ARG A 104 -3.57 -1.95 -12.18
N MET A 105 -4.33 -2.51 -11.25
CA MET A 105 -4.29 -3.96 -11.02
C MET A 105 -4.79 -4.71 -12.25
N ASP A 106 -5.87 -4.23 -12.88
CA ASP A 106 -6.40 -4.81 -14.12
C ASP A 106 -5.40 -4.70 -15.28
N ALA A 107 -4.65 -3.59 -15.37
CA ALA A 107 -3.62 -3.41 -16.40
C ALA A 107 -2.32 -4.21 -16.16
N SER A 108 -2.11 -4.70 -14.92
CA SER A 108 -0.90 -5.43 -14.51
C SER A 108 -1.03 -6.95 -14.66
N GLU A 109 -2.13 -7.46 -15.23
CA GLU A 109 -2.26 -8.90 -15.47
C GLU A 109 -1.08 -9.40 -16.32
N PRO A 110 -0.32 -10.41 -15.83
CA PRO A 110 0.80 -10.93 -16.58
C PRO A 110 0.27 -11.50 -17.89
N ALA A 111 0.87 -11.08 -19.01
CA ALA A 111 0.60 -11.69 -20.31
C ALA A 111 0.72 -13.21 -20.14
N PRO A 112 -0.26 -14.00 -20.63
CA PRO A 112 -0.21 -15.44 -20.50
C PRO A 112 1.16 -15.92 -20.98
N ILE A 113 1.84 -16.73 -20.16
CA ILE A 113 3.08 -17.40 -20.54
C ILE A 113 2.68 -18.46 -21.56
N LEU A 114 2.39 -18.02 -22.79
CA LEU A 114 2.35 -18.90 -23.93
C LEU A 114 3.80 -19.26 -24.19
N PRO A 115 4.21 -20.54 -24.02
CA PRO A 115 5.54 -20.94 -24.45
C PRO A 115 5.65 -20.56 -25.94
N PRO A 116 6.74 -19.91 -26.39
CA PRO A 116 6.85 -19.40 -27.76
C PRO A 116 6.61 -20.46 -28.83
N ASN A 117 6.74 -21.74 -28.46
CA ASN A 117 6.35 -22.88 -29.26
C ASN A 117 5.88 -23.97 -28.28
N GLY A 118 4.87 -24.77 -28.63
CA GLY A 118 4.35 -25.89 -27.82
C GLY A 118 5.34 -27.05 -27.57
N ASN A 119 6.65 -26.78 -27.53
CA ASN A 119 7.69 -27.74 -27.23
C ASN A 119 8.29 -27.46 -25.85
N PRO A 120 8.18 -28.41 -24.91
CA PRO A 120 8.77 -28.30 -23.58
C PRO A 120 10.27 -28.58 -23.66
N HIS A 121 11.07 -27.55 -23.94
CA HIS A 121 12.50 -27.62 -23.73
C HIS A 121 12.88 -26.65 -22.61
N LEU A 122 13.25 -27.22 -21.47
CA LEU A 122 13.93 -26.54 -20.37
C LEU A 122 15.28 -26.04 -20.88
N TYR A 123 15.45 -24.72 -20.95
CA TYR A 123 16.77 -24.12 -21.14
C TYR A 123 17.44 -24.05 -19.77
N LEU A 124 18.43 -24.92 -19.55
CA LEU A 124 19.45 -24.72 -18.52
C LEU A 124 20.36 -23.59 -19.01
N VAL A 125 20.35 -22.46 -18.32
CA VAL A 125 21.32 -21.37 -18.53
C VAL A 125 22.67 -21.86 -17.98
N GLN A 126 23.68 -21.92 -18.86
CA GLN A 126 25.08 -22.11 -18.46
C GLN A 126 25.71 -20.79 -18.08
#